data_AF-A0A4R9WVV5-F1
#
_entry.id   AF-A0A4R9WVV5-F1
#
_cell.length_a   1.000
_cell.length_b   1.000
_cell.length_c   1.000
_cell.angle_alpha   90.00
_cell.angle_beta   90.00
_cell.angle_gamma   90.00
#
_symmetry.space_group_name_H-M   'P 1'
#
loop_
_entity.id
_entity.type
_entity.pdbx_description
1 polymer ?
#
loop_
_entity_poly.entity_id
_entity_poly.type
_entity_poly.pdbx_seq_one_letter_code
_entity_poly.pdbx_strand_id
1 'polypeptide(L)'
;MNHREEALALDRADPLATLRDQFALSPTTIYLDGNSLGVPPAAAAQRAQTVIAAEWGEGLIRSWNAAGWFALPRRLGNKLA
;
A
#
# COMPACT_ATOMS: atom_id res chain seq x y z
N MET A 1 -27.11 -15.08 -4.79
CA MET A 1 -27.00 -13.66 -4.41
C MET A 1 -27.17 -12.87 -5.70
N ASN A 2 -28.40 -12.47 -6.03
CA ASN A 2 -28.76 -12.02 -7.39
C ASN A 2 -29.32 -10.59 -7.41
N HIS A 3 -29.28 -9.86 -6.29
CA HIS A 3 -29.89 -8.55 -6.17
C HIS A 3 -28.91 -7.52 -5.60
N ARG A 4 -28.89 -6.33 -6.21
CA ARG A 4 -28.01 -5.20 -5.82
C ARG A 4 -28.13 -4.83 -4.34
N GLU A 5 -29.32 -4.90 -3.77
CA GLU A 5 -29.56 -4.56 -2.36
C GLU A 5 -28.86 -5.53 -1.39
N GLU A 6 -28.74 -6.81 -1.74
CA GLU A 6 -28.00 -7.78 -0.95
C GLU A 6 -26.50 -7.45 -0.93
N ALA A 7 -25.93 -7.06 -2.08
CA ALA A 7 -24.53 -6.66 -2.19
C ALA A 7 -24.24 -5.41 -1.35
N LEU A 8 -25.10 -4.39 -1.45
CA LEU A 8 -24.97 -3.19 -0.62
C LEU A 8 -25.13 -3.49 0.88
N ALA A 9 -25.96 -4.45 1.27
CA ALA A 9 -26.09 -4.87 2.65
C ALA A 9 -24.81 -5.54 3.17
N LEU A 10 -24.15 -6.37 2.34
CA LEU A 10 -22.85 -6.95 2.67
C LEU A 10 -21.76 -5.88 2.76
N ASP A 11 -21.68 -4.94 1.81
CA ASP A 11 -20.70 -3.85 1.84
C ASP A 11 -20.82 -3.00 3.11
N ARG A 12 -22.05 -2.72 3.57
CA ARG A 12 -22.28 -1.99 4.83
C ARG A 12 -21.89 -2.78 6.07
N ALA A 13 -21.97 -4.10 6.01
CA ALA A 13 -21.66 -4.99 7.13
C ALA A 13 -20.20 -5.44 7.16
N ASP A 14 -19.40 -5.12 6.12
CA ASP A 14 -18.02 -5.56 6.01
C ASP A 14 -17.11 -4.82 7.02
N PRO A 15 -16.52 -5.53 8.02
CA PRO A 15 -15.61 -4.93 8.98
C PRO A 15 -14.30 -4.45 8.35
N LEU A 16 -13.99 -4.85 7.11
CA LEU A 16 -12.78 -4.48 6.38
C LEU A 16 -12.99 -3.32 5.40
N ALA A 17 -14.21 -2.79 5.27
CA ALA A 17 -14.56 -1.78 4.26
C ALA A 17 -13.63 -0.55 4.31
N THR A 18 -13.18 -0.15 5.50
CA THR A 18 -12.28 1.01 5.70
C THR A 18 -10.87 0.78 5.17
N LEU A 19 -10.44 -0.47 4.97
CA LEU A 19 -9.15 -0.78 4.36
C LEU A 19 -9.10 -0.34 2.89
N ARG A 20 -10.25 -0.25 2.22
CA ARG A 20 -10.34 0.23 0.82
C ARG A 20 -9.73 1.63 0.67
N ASP A 21 -9.89 2.49 1.67
CA ASP A 21 -9.40 3.87 1.65
C ASP A 21 -7.85 3.95 1.75
N GLN A 22 -7.17 2.85 2.06
CA GLN A 22 -5.71 2.78 2.07
C GLN A 22 -5.10 2.55 0.68
N PHE A 23 -5.93 2.43 -0.37
CA PHE A 23 -5.49 2.15 -1.73
C PHE A 23 -5.84 3.29 -2.69
N ALA A 24 -4.92 3.64 -3.58
CA ALA A 24 -5.14 4.65 -4.61
C ALA A 24 -5.84 4.03 -5.82
N LEU A 25 -7.16 3.83 -5.71
CA LEU A 25 -8.02 3.33 -6.78
C LEU A 25 -9.13 4.32 -7.10
N SER A 26 -9.42 4.53 -8.39
CA SER A 26 -10.58 5.31 -8.79
C SER A 26 -11.88 4.64 -8.31
N PRO A 27 -12.86 5.40 -7.76
CA PRO A 27 -14.11 4.84 -7.26
C PRO A 27 -14.99 4.21 -8.35
N THR A 28 -14.72 4.51 -9.63
CA THR A 28 -15.47 3.96 -10.77
C THR A 28 -14.83 2.73 -11.38
N THR A 29 -13.63 2.34 -10.94
CA THR A 29 -12.89 1.22 -11.53
C THR A 29 -13.18 -0.06 -10.76
N ILE A 30 -13.71 -1.07 -11.44
CA ILE A 30 -13.82 -2.44 -10.92
C ILE A 30 -12.54 -3.18 -11.32
N TYR A 31 -11.63 -3.35 -10.35
CA TYR A 31 -10.31 -3.95 -10.60
C TYR A 31 -10.25 -5.40 -10.10
N LEU A 32 -10.32 -6.36 -11.02
CA LEU A 32 -10.38 -7.80 -10.72
C LEU A 32 -9.11 -8.56 -11.12
N ASP A 33 -7.97 -7.88 -11.26
CA ASP A 33 -6.67 -8.49 -11.61
C ASP A 33 -5.58 -8.21 -10.55
N GLY A 34 -6.01 -8.00 -9.30
CA GLY A 34 -5.12 -7.73 -8.16
C GLY A 34 -4.19 -8.91 -7.79
N ASN A 35 -4.51 -10.10 -8.29
CA ASN A 35 -3.66 -11.29 -8.19
C ASN A 35 -2.41 -11.21 -9.09
N SER A 36 -2.47 -10.44 -10.17
CA SER A 36 -1.35 -10.20 -11.08
C SER A 36 -0.54 -8.99 -10.61
N LEU A 37 -1.23 -7.85 -10.45
CA LEU A 37 -0.64 -6.61 -9.94
C LEU A 37 -1.56 -5.97 -8.91
N GLY A 38 -1.11 -5.87 -7.66
CA GLY A 38 -1.89 -5.23 -6.61
C GLY A 38 -2.09 -3.73 -6.87
N VAL A 39 -3.26 -3.21 -6.48
CA VAL A 39 -3.52 -1.76 -6.45
C VAL A 39 -2.50 -1.10 -5.52
N PRO A 40 -1.89 0.03 -5.91
CA PRO A 40 -0.92 0.70 -5.06
C PRO A 40 -1.56 1.18 -3.75
N PRO A 41 -0.93 0.93 -2.60
CA PRO A 41 -1.28 1.62 -1.36
C PRO A 41 -1.14 3.14 -1.54
N ALA A 42 -2.05 3.92 -0.97
CA ALA A 42 -2.07 5.37 -1.08
C ALA A 42 -0.76 6.02 -0.62
N ALA A 43 -0.08 5.43 0.37
CA ALA A 43 1.20 5.92 0.90
C ALA A 43 2.41 5.63 0.00
N ALA A 44 2.29 4.77 -1.03
CA ALA A 44 3.43 4.28 -1.79
C ALA A 44 4.17 5.41 -2.54
N ALA A 45 3.43 6.31 -3.18
CA ALA A 45 4.02 7.44 -3.92
C ALA A 45 4.81 8.38 -3.00
N GLN A 46 4.22 8.77 -1.87
CA GLN A 46 4.89 9.62 -0.89
C GLN A 46 6.14 8.96 -0.31
N ARG A 47 6.09 7.64 -0.05
CA ARG A 47 7.27 6.90 0.44
C ARG A 47 8.39 6.90 -0.59
N ALA A 48 8.08 6.64 -1.86
CA ALA A 48 9.06 6.68 -2.95
C ALA A 48 9.68 8.08 -3.09
N GLN A 49 8.86 9.14 -3.02
CA GLN A 49 9.35 10.52 -3.06
C GLN A 49 10.31 10.82 -1.90
N THR A 50 9.99 10.37 -0.69
CA THR A 50 10.86 10.53 0.49
C THR A 50 12.22 9.84 0.28
N VAL A 51 12.20 8.61 -0.25
CA VAL A 51 13.41 7.85 -0.55
C VAL A 51 14.27 8.59 -1.59
N ILE A 52 13.67 9.11 -2.65
CA ILE A 52 14.41 9.74 -3.76
C ILE A 52 14.92 11.13 -3.36
N ALA A 53 14.04 12.01 -2.88
CA ALA A 53 14.37 13.41 -2.66
C ALA A 53 15.24 13.63 -1.40
N ALA A 54 14.90 12.98 -0.29
CA ALA A 54 15.56 13.21 0.99
C ALA A 54 16.62 12.15 1.28
N GLU A 55 16.20 10.87 1.38
CA GLU A 55 17.11 9.80 1.82
C GLU A 55 18.26 9.64 0.82
N TRP A 56 17.99 9.48 -0.47
CA TRP A 56 19.02 9.37 -1.48
C TRP A 56 19.60 10.74 -1.85
N GLY A 57 18.74 11.70 -2.24
CA GLY A 57 19.17 12.99 -2.78
C GLY A 57 20.06 13.80 -1.85
N GLU A 58 19.79 13.80 -0.54
CA GLU A 58 20.56 14.58 0.44
C GLU A 58 21.50 13.69 1.28
N GLY A 59 20.99 12.52 1.71
CA GLY A 59 21.72 11.63 2.61
C GLY A 59 22.84 10.84 1.93
N LEU A 60 22.71 10.56 0.63
CA LEU A 60 23.66 9.78 -0.17
C LEU A 60 24.02 8.45 0.52
N ILE A 61 25.29 8.06 0.51
CA ILE A 61 25.77 6.81 1.12
C ILE A 61 25.47 6.72 2.62
N ARG A 62 25.31 7.85 3.33
CA ARG A 62 25.03 7.85 4.77
C ARG A 62 23.64 7.26 5.08
N SER A 63 22.71 7.31 4.12
CA SER A 63 21.35 6.78 4.27
C SER A 63 21.28 5.27 4.47
N TRP A 64 22.35 4.54 4.11
CA TRP A 64 22.49 3.15 4.51
C TRP A 64 22.27 2.95 6.01
N ASN A 65 22.79 3.86 6.83
CA ASN A 65 22.62 3.83 8.27
C ASN A 65 21.55 4.83 8.74
N ALA A 66 21.63 6.08 8.29
CA ALA A 66 20.78 7.17 8.79
C ALA A 66 19.29 7.01 8.43
N ALA A 67 18.99 6.50 7.21
CA ALA A 67 17.62 6.17 6.81
C ALA A 67 17.27 4.69 7.09
N GLY A 68 18.20 3.95 7.71
CA GLY A 68 18.00 2.56 8.11
C GLY A 68 17.90 1.56 6.96
N TRP A 69 18.44 1.86 5.77
CA TRP A 69 18.38 0.93 4.63
C TRP A 69 19.09 -0.39 4.91
N PHE A 70 20.18 -0.38 5.69
CA PHE A 70 20.88 -1.60 6.07
C PHE A 70 19.98 -2.56 6.87
N ALA A 71 19.07 -2.03 7.69
CA ALA A 71 18.15 -2.83 8.50
C ALA A 71 16.84 -3.20 7.77
N LEU A 72 16.56 -2.61 6.59
CA LEU A 72 15.30 -2.84 5.86
C LEU A 72 15.07 -4.32 5.52
N PRO A 73 16.02 -5.06 4.93
CA PRO A 73 15.79 -6.45 4.55
C PRO A 73 15.44 -7.34 5.74
N ARG A 74 16.13 -7.18 6.88
CA ARG A 74 15.83 -7.92 8.11
C ARG A 74 14.43 -7.63 8.64
N ARG A 75 14.06 -6.35 8.69
CA ARG A 75 12.72 -5.93 9.15
C ARG A 75 11.61 -6.46 8.23
N LEU A 76 11.85 -6.50 6.92
CA LEU A 76 10.91 -7.08 5.97
C LEU A 76 10.79 -8.60 6.18
N GLY A 77 11.92 -9.30 6.30
CA GLY A 77 11.93 -10.74 6.58
C GLY A 77 11.14 -11.11 7.83
N ASN A 78 11.32 -10.37 8.92
CA ASN A 78 10.59 -10.59 10.18
C ASN A 78 9.06 -10.38 10.08
N LYS A 79 8.56 -9.70 9.05
CA LYS A 79 7.12 -9.54 8.81
C LYS A 79 6.53 -10.68 7.98
N LEU A 80 7.37 -11.40 7.25
CA LEU A 80 6.97 -12.48 6.33
C LEU A 80 7.12 -13.88 6.94
N ALA A 81 7.89 -14.00 8.03
CA ALA A 81 8.20 -15.26 8.72
C ALA A 81 7.21 -15.58 9.86
#